data_AF-A0AA39QQA0-F1
#
_entry.id   AF-A0AA39QQA0-F1
#
_cell.length_a   1.000
_cell.length_b   1.000
_cell.length_c   1.000
_cell.angle_alpha   90.00
_cell.angle_beta   90.00
_cell.angle_gamma   90.00
#
_symmetry.space_group_name_H-M   'P 1'
#
loop_
_entity.id
_entity.type
_entity.pdbx_description
1 polymer ?
#
loop_
_entity_poly.entity_id
_entity_poly.type
_entity_poly.pdbx_seq_one_letter_code
_entity_poly.pdbx_strand_id
1 'polypeptide(L)'
;MIAHPYARLYAKKEEGKRRKIWNHALEKNLFNAYELSTLGAPHRRTIYMASLEAHIDRLHAQLFSLGFWPVGFDELEQFKGLNSKTAKSMVSGLQYDASIAKLKLLELERANNALVRTLDLSDVPEPHSGEI
;
A
#
# COMPACT_ATOMS: atom_id res chain seq x y z
N MET A 1 14.13 -27.29 -9.73
CA MET A 1 14.70 -25.92 -9.77
C MET A 1 13.78 -25.03 -8.95
N ILE A 2 14.23 -24.49 -7.80
CA ILE A 2 13.40 -23.59 -6.99
C ILE A 2 13.42 -22.23 -7.68
N ALA A 3 12.29 -21.81 -8.25
CA ALA A 3 12.18 -20.51 -8.89
C ALA A 3 12.39 -19.39 -7.86
N HIS A 4 13.15 -18.35 -8.23
CA HIS A 4 13.42 -17.23 -7.33
C HIS A 4 12.10 -16.57 -6.86
N PRO A 5 11.92 -16.28 -5.55
CA PRO A 5 10.64 -15.79 -5.00
C PRO A 5 10.05 -14.57 -5.71
N TYR A 6 10.90 -13.69 -6.25
CA TYR A 6 10.46 -12.47 -6.96
C TYR A 6 10.39 -12.59 -8.49
N ALA A 7 10.57 -13.78 -9.08
CA ALA A 7 10.59 -13.95 -10.54
C ALA A 7 9.35 -13.36 -11.25
N ARG A 8 8.17 -13.46 -10.62
CA ARG A 8 6.91 -12.90 -11.14
C ARG A 8 6.88 -11.36 -11.15
N LEU A 9 7.56 -10.71 -10.21
CA LEU A 9 7.65 -9.25 -10.16
C LEU A 9 8.51 -8.71 -11.29
N TYR A 10 9.60 -9.43 -11.62
CA TYR A 10 10.45 -9.08 -12.76
C TYR A 10 9.72 -9.27 -14.09
N ALA A 11 8.98 -10.37 -14.25
CA ALA A 11 8.17 -10.61 -15.46
C ALA A 11 7.07 -9.54 -15.67
N LYS A 12 6.50 -8.99 -14.58
CA LYS A 12 5.46 -7.95 -14.64
C LYS A 12 5.98 -6.57 -15.01
N LYS A 13 7.28 -6.30 -14.86
CA LYS A 13 7.87 -4.99 -15.17
C LYS A 13 7.83 -4.67 -16.68
N GLU A 14 7.77 -5.70 -17.51
CA GLU A 14 7.68 -5.62 -18.98
C GLU A 14 6.25 -5.30 -19.49
N GLU A 15 5.21 -5.48 -18.65
CA GLU A 15 3.84 -5.11 -19.00
C GLU A 15 3.67 -3.59 -18.89
N GLY A 16 3.49 -2.94 -20.05
CA GLY A 16 3.51 -1.47 -20.20
C GLY A 16 2.67 -0.68 -19.18
N LYS A 17 3.07 0.59 -18.98
CA LYS A 17 2.51 1.55 -18.00
C LYS A 17 1.00 1.79 -18.18
N ARG A 18 0.16 0.90 -17.66
CA ARG A 18 -1.28 1.18 -17.49
C ARG A 18 -1.44 2.24 -16.40
N ARG A 19 -2.19 3.31 -16.70
CA ARG A 19 -2.58 4.31 -15.71
C ARG A 19 -3.35 3.61 -14.59
N LYS A 20 -2.85 3.73 -13.37
CA LYS A 20 -3.51 3.18 -12.18
C LYS A 20 -4.84 3.91 -11.99
N ILE A 21 -5.93 3.15 -12.01
CA ILE A 21 -7.26 3.69 -11.73
C ILE A 21 -7.23 4.21 -10.29
N TRP A 22 -7.62 5.47 -10.11
CA TRP A 22 -7.74 6.04 -8.78
C TRP A 22 -8.89 5.35 -8.07
N ASN A 23 -8.59 4.61 -7.01
CA ASN A 23 -9.61 3.98 -6.19
C ASN A 23 -10.10 5.03 -5.18
N HIS A 24 -11.27 5.61 -5.47
CA HIS A 24 -11.93 6.57 -4.60
C HIS A 24 -12.73 5.86 -3.50
N ALA A 25 -12.05 5.03 -2.70
CA ALA A 25 -12.70 4.13 -1.74
C ALA A 25 -13.65 4.84 -0.78
N LEU A 26 -13.36 6.10 -0.44
CA LEU A 26 -14.14 6.90 0.52
C LEU A 26 -15.11 7.88 -0.15
N GLU A 27 -15.27 7.85 -1.48
CA GLU A 27 -16.21 8.76 -2.16
C GLU A 27 -17.64 8.57 -1.65
N LYS A 28 -18.04 7.34 -1.32
CA LYS A 28 -19.36 7.04 -0.78
C LYS A 28 -19.61 7.58 0.63
N ASN A 29 -18.55 7.94 1.36
CA ASN A 29 -18.66 8.56 2.68
C ASN A 29 -18.70 10.10 2.59
N LEU A 30 -18.30 10.65 1.45
CA LEU A 30 -18.20 12.09 1.21
C LEU A 30 -19.34 12.63 0.35
N PHE A 31 -19.83 11.81 -0.58
CA PHE A 31 -20.87 12.19 -1.54
C PHE A 31 -22.07 11.26 -1.42
N ASN A 32 -23.26 11.84 -1.48
CA ASN A 32 -24.49 11.09 -1.65
C ASN A 32 -24.68 10.62 -3.12
N ALA A 33 -25.67 9.76 -3.36
CA ALA A 33 -25.92 9.20 -4.69
C ALA A 33 -26.24 10.27 -5.76
N TYR A 34 -26.88 11.38 -5.36
CA TYR A 34 -27.22 12.48 -6.25
C TYR A 34 -25.99 13.31 -6.64
N GLU A 35 -25.09 13.57 -5.70
CA GLU A 35 -23.84 14.29 -5.94
C GLU A 35 -22.89 13.47 -6.83
N LEU A 36 -22.86 12.14 -6.66
CA LEU A 36 -22.07 11.26 -7.52
C LEU A 36 -22.56 11.26 -8.98
N SER A 37 -23.88 11.36 -9.19
CA SER A 37 -24.46 11.38 -10.54
C SER A 37 -24.41 12.76 -11.19
N THR A 38 -24.49 13.83 -10.38
CA THR A 38 -24.64 15.21 -10.88
C THR A 38 -23.31 15.96 -10.99
N LEU A 39 -22.39 15.78 -10.04
CA LEU A 39 -21.09 16.47 -10.05
C LEU A 39 -20.13 15.75 -10.99
N GLY A 40 -19.44 16.50 -11.86
CA GLY A 40 -18.40 15.93 -12.71
C GLY A 40 -17.19 15.40 -11.94
N ALA A 41 -16.53 14.37 -12.47
CA ALA A 41 -15.36 13.75 -11.84
C ALA A 41 -14.22 14.71 -11.44
N PRO A 42 -13.88 15.77 -12.21
CA PRO A 42 -12.86 16.74 -11.79
C PRO A 42 -13.24 17.51 -10.52
N HIS A 43 -14.53 17.87 -10.39
CA HIS A 43 -15.02 18.63 -9.25
C HIS A 43 -15.07 17.74 -8.00
N ARG A 44 -15.61 16.53 -8.13
CA ARG A 44 -15.63 15.53 -7.06
C ARG A 44 -14.23 15.22 -6.53
N ARG A 45 -13.24 15.08 -7.43
CA ARG A 45 -11.85 14.84 -7.06
C ARG A 45 -11.25 15.96 -6.20
N THR A 46 -11.59 17.21 -6.51
CA THR A 46 -11.12 18.37 -5.75
C THR A 46 -11.70 18.38 -4.34
N ILE A 47 -13.02 18.19 -4.23
CA ILE A 47 -13.71 18.12 -2.93
C ILE A 47 -13.19 16.92 -2.12
N TYR A 48 -13.01 15.76 -2.76
CA TYR A 48 -12.47 14.56 -2.13
C TYR A 48 -11.09 14.79 -1.52
N MET A 49 -10.17 15.40 -2.27
CA MET A 49 -8.83 15.73 -1.78
C MET A 49 -8.88 16.70 -0.61
N ALA A 50 -9.59 17.81 -0.75
CA ALA A 50 -9.71 18.81 0.30
C ALA A 50 -10.33 18.23 1.59
N SER A 51 -11.30 17.33 1.46
CA SER A 51 -11.94 16.70 2.61
C SER A 51 -11.00 15.73 3.35
N LEU A 52 -10.17 14.98 2.61
CA LEU A 52 -9.15 14.12 3.21
C LEU A 52 -8.05 14.94 3.89
N GLU A 53 -7.58 16.02 3.26
CA GLU A 53 -6.60 16.94 3.84
C GLU A 53 -7.12 17.54 5.15
N ALA A 54 -8.34 18.08 5.16
CA ALA A 54 -8.97 18.61 6.36
C ALA A 54 -9.15 17.56 7.47
N HIS A 55 -9.43 16.31 7.11
CA HIS A 55 -9.52 15.23 8.09
C HIS A 55 -8.17 14.90 8.71
N ILE A 56 -7.10 14.83 7.91
CA ILE A 56 -5.73 14.61 8.39
C ILE A 56 -5.30 15.75 9.32
N ASP A 57 -5.56 17.00 8.95
CA ASP A 57 -5.25 18.16 9.79
C ASP A 57 -5.97 18.10 11.14
N ARG A 58 -7.24 17.68 11.14
CA ARG A 58 -7.98 17.45 12.38
C ARG A 58 -7.36 16.34 13.24
N LEU A 59 -6.95 15.22 12.64
CA LEU A 59 -6.28 14.14 13.37
C LEU A 59 -4.96 14.63 13.97
N HIS A 60 -4.16 15.39 13.22
CA HIS A 60 -2.93 16.00 13.73
C HIS A 60 -3.20 16.95 14.90
N ALA A 61 -4.24 17.79 14.81
CA ALA A 61 -4.62 18.67 15.90
C ALA A 61 -5.05 17.91 17.16
N GLN A 62 -5.80 16.81 17.00
CA GLN A 62 -6.21 15.93 18.11
C GLN A 62 -4.99 15.24 18.75
N LEU A 63 -4.10 14.68 17.93
CA LEU A 63 -2.86 14.05 18.39
C LEU A 63 -1.97 15.04 19.13
N PHE A 64 -1.85 16.26 18.61
CA PHE A 64 -1.14 17.36 19.27
C PHE A 64 -1.76 17.69 20.63
N SER A 65 -3.08 17.80 20.73
CA SER A 65 -3.77 18.09 22.01
C SER A 65 -3.56 17.01 23.08
N LEU A 66 -3.36 15.76 22.65
CA LEU A 66 -3.12 14.63 23.54
C LEU A 66 -1.63 14.47 23.89
N GLY A 67 -0.75 15.30 23.34
CA GLY A 67 0.71 15.19 23.52
C GLY A 67 1.34 14.00 22.77
N PHE A 68 0.60 13.35 21.87
CA PHE A 68 1.09 12.24 21.08
C PHE A 68 1.39 12.70 19.66
N TRP A 69 2.58 13.27 19.44
CA TRP A 69 3.09 13.53 18.09
C TRP A 69 4.07 12.42 17.68
N PRO A 70 3.88 11.78 16.51
CA PRO A 70 4.78 10.72 16.06
C PRO A 70 6.16 11.23 15.62
N VAL A 71 6.31 12.53 15.39
CA VAL A 71 7.55 13.18 14.91
C VAL A 71 7.78 14.44 15.75
N GLY A 72 8.97 14.59 16.33
CA GLY A 72 9.32 15.75 17.15
C GLY A 72 9.46 17.02 16.31
N PHE A 73 9.21 18.19 16.92
CA PHE A 73 9.36 19.47 16.23
C PHE A 73 10.80 19.73 15.74
N ASP A 74 11.79 19.29 16.49
CA ASP A 74 13.21 19.39 16.14
C ASP A 74 13.51 18.64 14.82
N GLU A 75 12.85 17.49 14.61
CA GLU A 75 12.98 16.71 13.37
C GLU A 75 12.24 17.34 12.19
N LEU A 76 11.23 18.18 12.44
CA LEU A 76 10.51 18.93 11.42
C LEU A 76 11.26 20.18 10.97
N GLU A 77 12.14 20.73 11.81
CA GLU A 77 12.84 21.98 11.53
C GLU A 77 13.72 21.90 10.29
N GLN A 78 14.36 20.74 10.03
CA GLN A 78 15.15 20.50 8.82
C GLN A 78 14.33 20.57 7.52
N PHE A 79 13.01 20.43 7.59
CA PHE A 79 12.11 20.48 6.44
C PHE A 79 11.42 21.83 6.28
N LYS A 80 11.73 22.81 7.15
CA LYS A 80 11.18 24.16 7.04
C LYS A 80 11.64 24.80 5.73
N GLY A 81 10.69 25.31 4.93
CA GLY A 81 10.97 25.88 3.62
C GLY A 81 11.09 24.86 2.48
N LEU A 82 10.82 23.58 2.74
CA LEU A 82 10.72 22.56 1.70
C LEU A 82 9.62 22.94 0.70
N ASN A 83 9.98 23.11 -0.57
CA ASN A 83 9.00 23.45 -1.59
C ASN A 83 8.05 22.27 -1.87
N SER A 84 6.80 22.58 -2.22
CA SER A 84 5.78 21.56 -2.43
C SER A 84 6.07 20.60 -3.60
N LYS A 85 6.90 21.00 -4.57
CA LYS A 85 7.29 20.13 -5.70
C LYS A 85 8.23 19.01 -5.22
N THR A 86 9.23 19.34 -4.43
CA THR A 86 10.17 18.39 -3.84
C THR A 86 9.44 17.47 -2.87
N ALA A 87 8.60 18.01 -1.99
CA ALA A 87 7.79 17.19 -1.08
C ALA A 87 6.93 16.16 -1.84
N LYS A 88 6.21 16.59 -2.89
CA LYS A 88 5.42 15.68 -3.74
C LYS A 88 6.28 14.59 -4.39
N SER A 89 7.48 14.94 -4.85
CA SER A 89 8.41 13.98 -5.45
C SER A 89 8.89 12.94 -4.43
N MET A 90 9.25 13.37 -3.22
CA MET A 90 9.66 12.48 -2.13
C MET A 90 8.54 11.51 -1.74
N VAL A 91 7.33 12.02 -1.53
CA VAL A 91 6.15 11.20 -1.21
C VAL A 91 5.83 10.21 -2.35
N SER A 92 5.99 10.64 -3.60
CA SER A 92 5.77 9.74 -4.76
C SER A 92 6.80 8.61 -4.81
N GLY A 93 8.07 8.90 -4.50
CA GLY A 93 9.12 7.89 -4.36
C GLY A 93 8.81 6.89 -3.24
N LEU A 94 8.50 7.40 -2.05
CA LEU A 94 8.13 6.57 -0.89
C LEU A 94 6.90 5.69 -1.17
N GLN A 95 5.88 6.22 -1.84
CA GLN A 95 4.70 5.46 -2.23
C GLN A 95 5.07 4.32 -3.20
N TYR A 96 5.95 4.60 -4.16
CA TYR A 96 6.45 3.59 -5.08
C TYR A 96 7.19 2.49 -4.31
N ASP A 97 8.16 2.85 -3.46
CA ASP A 97 8.96 1.91 -2.69
C ASP A 97 8.10 1.05 -1.76
N ALA A 98 7.16 1.65 -1.04
CA ALA A 98 6.21 0.95 -0.20
C ALA A 98 5.34 -0.05 -1.00
N SER A 99 4.93 0.32 -2.22
CA SER A 99 4.16 -0.58 -3.08
C SER A 99 4.97 -1.78 -3.56
N ILE A 100 6.26 -1.59 -3.88
CA ILE A 100 7.16 -2.66 -4.26
C ILE A 100 7.45 -3.57 -3.06
N ALA A 101 7.70 -3.00 -1.88
CA ALA A 101 7.91 -3.75 -0.65
C ALA A 101 6.70 -4.65 -0.33
N LYS A 102 5.47 -4.11 -0.42
CA LYS A 102 4.24 -4.88 -0.23
C LYS A 102 4.11 -6.05 -1.21
N LEU A 103 4.44 -5.83 -2.48
CA LEU A 103 4.42 -6.91 -3.48
C LEU A 103 5.46 -7.99 -3.18
N LYS A 104 6.67 -7.61 -2.75
CA LYS A 104 7.71 -8.56 -2.33
C LYS A 104 7.24 -9.38 -1.12
N LEU A 105 6.63 -8.77 -0.12
CA LEU A 105 6.08 -9.47 1.04
C LEU A 105 5.05 -10.53 0.64
N LEU A 106 4.10 -10.19 -0.25
CA LEU A 106 3.09 -11.15 -0.72
C LEU A 106 3.70 -12.34 -1.48
N GLU A 107 4.75 -12.10 -2.27
CA GLU A 107 5.44 -13.21 -2.97
C GLU A 107 6.26 -14.07 -1.99
N LEU A 108 6.88 -13.46 -0.96
CA LEU A 108 7.53 -14.21 0.11
C LEU A 108 6.54 -15.06 0.90
N GLU A 109 5.40 -14.50 1.30
CA GLU A 109 4.34 -15.23 1.99
C GLU A 109 3.84 -16.41 1.14
N ARG A 110 3.66 -16.21 -0.17
CA ARG A 110 3.27 -17.28 -1.08
C ARG A 110 4.33 -18.38 -1.15
N ALA A 111 5.60 -18.02 -1.32
CA ALA A 111 6.70 -18.98 -1.39
C ALA A 111 6.83 -19.76 -0.07
N ASN A 112 6.70 -19.08 1.07
CA ASN A 112 6.76 -19.68 2.38
C ASN A 112 5.59 -20.67 2.60
N ASN A 113 4.37 -20.28 2.24
CA ASN A 113 3.21 -21.18 2.29
C ASN A 113 3.35 -22.42 1.40
N ALA A 114 3.99 -22.28 0.23
CA ALA A 114 4.28 -23.42 -0.64
C ALA A 114 5.31 -24.37 0.01
N LEU A 115 6.35 -23.81 0.64
CA LEU A 115 7.38 -24.58 1.34
C LEU A 115 6.81 -25.34 2.54
N VAL A 116 6.00 -24.68 3.38
CA VAL A 116 5.32 -25.32 4.52
C VAL A 116 4.51 -26.53 4.05
N ARG A 117 3.71 -26.38 2.98
CA ARG A 117 2.95 -27.51 2.41
C ARG A 117 3.82 -28.66 1.94
N THR A 118 4.98 -28.37 1.34
CA THR A 118 5.90 -29.44 0.92
C THR A 118 6.56 -30.16 2.09
N LEU A 119 6.84 -29.46 3.18
CA LEU A 119 7.41 -30.05 4.39
C LEU A 119 6.36 -30.86 5.16
N ASP A 120 5.13 -30.35 5.28
CA ASP A 120 4.01 -31.07 5.91
C ASP A 120 3.66 -32.37 5.16
N LEU A 121 3.85 -32.41 3.83
CA LEU A 121 3.67 -33.61 3.01
C LEU A 121 4.84 -34.60 3.10
N SER A 122 5.99 -34.20 3.65
CA SER A 122 7.15 -35.08 3.83
C SER A 122 7.15 -35.84 5.16
N ASP A 123 6.26 -35.49 6.09
CA ASP A 123 6.09 -36.14 7.40
C ASP A 123 5.09 -37.31 7.39
N VAL A 124 4.60 -37.75 6.23
CA VAL A 124 3.79 -38.98 6.13
C VAL A 124 4.76 -40.18 6.03
N PRO A 125 4.87 -41.05 7.04
CA PRO A 125 5.72 -42.24 6.93
C PRO A 125 5.14 -43.16 5.87
N GLU A 126 5.97 -43.57 4.90
CA GLU A 126 5.57 -44.55 3.90
C GLU A 126 5.06 -45.83 4.58
N PRO A 127 3.92 -46.40 4.16
CA PRO A 127 3.50 -47.68 4.68
C PRO A 127 4.54 -48.71 4.25
N HIS A 128 5.33 -49.20 5.21
CA HIS A 128 6.21 -50.34 5.01
C HIS A 128 5.39 -51.49 4.44
N SER A 129 5.55 -51.74 3.14
CA SER A 129 5.10 -52.97 2.50
C SER A 129 5.94 -54.10 3.07
N GLY A 130 5.46 -54.70 4.16
CA GLY A 130 5.99 -55.92 4.71
C GLY A 130 5.91 -57.03 3.66
N GLU A 131 7.08 -57.55 3.31
CA GLU A 131 7.24 -58.84 2.65
C GLU A 131 6.55 -59.94 3.47
N ILE A 132 5.65 -60.71 2.84
CA ILE A 132 5.46 -62.15 3.05
C ILE A 132 5.17 -62.78 1.70
#